data_AF-A0A956ITI0-F1
#
_entry.id   AF-A0A956ITI0-F1
#
_cell.length_a   1.000
_cell.length_b   1.000
_cell.length_c   1.000
_cell.angle_alpha   90.00
_cell.angle_beta   90.00
_cell.angle_gamma   90.00
#
_symmetry.space_group_name_H-M   'P 1'
#
loop_
_entity.id
_entity.type
_entity.pdbx_description
1 polymer ?
#
loop_
_entity_poly.entity_id
_entity_poly.type
_entity_poly.pdbx_seq_one_letter_code
_entity_poly.pdbx_strand_id
1 'polypeptide(L)'
;MSEPRDEHEEIIEESQAPRPRRRRSPVVDLAVSALGIYLLVTMFGDLRYWLRGSEPRDLGSAAELMEKGLPDDLDEAYVVLRGTPDIQHAARLKIDERVVSYLRVVEGGGALFAAVDRTADQAPNQFEGVFEGRMRRLGKLRMYPWVESFFNAEGITQSREATADALMRALAGGQPLTITDVEGASFRVGADDRIGLVVELPDAQIQLGRSSFRSLAAAEAAVSALGVPYYRPEKQSNGSFYKLFARIGAGERAAIEARLGEGLELPEKPDASYGVAVLPTTANYYLPAGSIDRDGDRLRLVYGDSTTSTGFAVEGDHLVPRPLEDGRLTFEPAAIRKVHLDRPVRVDPEGYLIAVGETPSTQWMAPLMWAGVLLVVGWNMMSLAWWWRRRQA
;
A
#
# COMPACT_ATOMS: atom_id res chain seq x y z
N MET A 1 -15.82 113.34 -21.42
CA MET A 1 -16.53 112.06 -21.22
C MET A 1 -16.18 111.20 -22.43
N SER A 2 -15.35 110.16 -22.39
CA SER A 2 -14.65 109.52 -21.27
C SER A 2 -13.45 108.74 -21.86
N GLU A 3 -12.27 108.91 -21.26
CA GLU A 3 -11.22 107.85 -21.18
C GLU A 3 -11.76 106.67 -20.33
N PRO A 4 -11.02 105.55 -20.17
CA PRO A 4 -10.07 104.85 -21.04
C PRO A 4 -10.41 103.33 -21.07
N ARG A 5 -9.62 102.50 -21.78
CA ARG A 5 -9.25 101.17 -21.27
C ARG A 5 -8.15 100.52 -22.11
N ASP A 6 -6.95 100.54 -21.55
CA ASP A 6 -5.91 99.54 -21.79
C ASP A 6 -6.48 98.15 -21.46
N GLU A 7 -6.45 97.24 -22.42
CA GLU A 7 -6.56 95.81 -22.16
C GLU A 7 -5.18 95.20 -22.42
N HIS A 8 -4.41 95.15 -21.33
CA HIS A 8 -3.29 94.23 -21.19
C HIS A 8 -3.85 92.81 -21.23
N GLU A 9 -3.62 92.11 -22.34
CA GLU A 9 -3.82 90.67 -22.43
C GLU A 9 -2.63 89.98 -21.75
N GLU A 10 -2.73 89.83 -20.43
CA GLU A 10 -1.75 89.12 -19.61
C GLU A 10 -1.88 87.61 -19.87
N ILE A 11 -0.99 87.08 -20.71
CA ILE A 11 -0.78 85.65 -20.89
C ILE A 11 -0.25 85.11 -19.55
N ILE A 12 -1.13 84.53 -18.74
CA ILE A 12 -0.71 83.69 -17.60
C ILE A 12 -0.29 82.35 -18.18
N GLU A 13 1.01 82.26 -18.51
CA GLU A 13 1.70 81.01 -18.77
C GLU A 13 1.82 80.26 -17.42
N GLU A 14 0.82 79.42 -17.13
CA GLU A 14 0.81 78.56 -15.95
C GLU A 14 1.92 77.51 -16.08
N SER A 15 3.10 77.86 -15.57
CA SER A 15 4.26 76.98 -15.39
C SER A 15 3.87 75.72 -14.58
N GLN A 16 3.54 74.64 -15.28
CA GLN A 16 3.47 73.30 -14.71
C GLN A 16 4.88 72.78 -14.40
N ALA A 17 5.40 73.14 -13.22
CA ALA A 17 6.59 72.50 -12.68
C ALA A 17 6.32 70.99 -12.50
N PRO A 18 7.21 70.08 -12.95
CA PRO A 18 7.01 68.65 -12.78
C PRO A 18 7.00 68.32 -11.28
N ARG A 19 5.86 67.79 -10.78
CA ARG A 19 5.73 67.34 -9.39
C ARG A 19 6.88 66.38 -9.04
N PRO A 20 7.58 66.56 -7.90
CA PRO A 20 8.65 65.66 -7.50
C PRO A 20 8.09 64.24 -7.37
N ARG A 21 8.63 63.30 -8.15
CA ARG A 21 8.31 61.87 -8.05
C ARG A 21 8.43 61.47 -6.58
N ARG A 22 7.31 61.05 -5.95
CA ARG A 22 7.29 60.53 -4.58
C ARG A 22 8.42 59.51 -4.44
N ARG A 23 9.41 59.81 -3.58
CA ARG A 23 10.49 58.86 -3.27
C ARG A 23 9.85 57.60 -2.68
N ARG A 24 10.15 56.44 -3.26
CA ARG A 24 9.72 55.15 -2.72
C ARG A 24 10.30 54.97 -1.32
N SER A 25 9.51 54.40 -0.42
CA SER A 25 9.94 54.18 0.98
C SER A 25 10.95 53.03 1.02
N PRO A 26 12.11 53.19 1.67
CA PRO A 26 13.12 52.12 1.78
C PRO A 26 12.58 50.89 2.52
N VAL A 27 11.58 51.05 3.39
CA VAL A 27 10.92 49.91 4.06
C VAL A 27 10.16 49.05 3.06
N VAL A 28 9.52 49.67 2.07
CA VAL A 28 8.79 48.95 1.02
C VAL A 28 9.77 48.20 0.13
N ASP A 29 10.87 48.83 -0.27
CA ASP A 29 11.90 48.18 -1.09
C ASP A 29 12.49 46.95 -0.35
N LEU A 30 12.74 47.06 0.96
CA LEU A 30 13.22 45.94 1.78
C LEU A 30 12.20 44.79 1.85
N ALA A 31 10.93 45.11 2.09
CA ALA A 31 9.87 44.10 2.16
C ALA A 31 9.69 43.38 0.82
N VAL A 32 9.70 44.12 -0.30
CA VAL A 32 9.61 43.55 -1.65
C VAL A 32 10.83 42.70 -1.97
N SER A 33 12.04 43.14 -1.61
CA SER A 33 13.26 42.33 -1.78
C SER A 33 13.22 41.05 -0.97
N ALA A 34 12.79 41.09 0.29
CA ALA A 34 12.68 39.90 1.13
C ALA A 34 11.68 38.88 0.56
N LEU A 35 10.50 39.35 0.14
CA LEU A 35 9.49 38.51 -0.51
C LEU A 35 10.00 37.95 -1.84
N GLY A 36 10.67 38.76 -2.66
CA GLY A 36 11.21 38.32 -3.93
C GLY A 36 12.33 37.30 -3.78
N ILE A 37 13.22 37.46 -2.79
CA ILE A 37 14.24 36.45 -2.45
C ILE A 37 13.57 35.14 -2.05
N TYR A 38 12.54 35.20 -1.19
CA TYR A 38 11.76 34.03 -0.82
C TYR A 38 11.18 33.31 -2.06
N LEU A 39 10.55 34.07 -2.98
CA LEU A 39 10.01 33.51 -4.22
C LEU A 39 11.10 32.88 -5.11
N LEU A 40 12.25 33.56 -5.28
CA LEU A 40 13.39 33.02 -6.04
C LEU A 40 13.89 31.69 -5.47
N VAL A 41 13.96 31.56 -4.15
CA VAL A 41 14.35 30.32 -3.47
C VAL A 41 13.31 29.22 -3.71
N THR A 42 12.02 29.53 -3.57
CA THR A 42 10.95 28.53 -3.77
C THR A 42 10.83 28.05 -5.23
N MET A 43 11.08 28.93 -6.20
CA MET A 43 11.03 28.62 -7.64
C MET A 43 12.33 28.00 -8.17
N PHE A 44 13.40 28.00 -7.38
CA PHE A 44 14.71 27.51 -7.83
C PHE A 44 14.67 26.03 -8.22
N GLY A 45 13.81 25.23 -7.58
CA GLY A 45 13.59 23.83 -7.95
C GLY A 45 13.12 23.67 -9.40
N ASP A 46 12.14 24.47 -9.82
CA ASP A 46 11.59 24.45 -11.18
C ASP A 46 12.60 24.98 -12.21
N LEU A 47 13.35 26.02 -11.86
CA LEU A 47 14.43 26.51 -12.71
C LEU A 47 15.52 25.44 -12.89
N ARG A 48 15.97 24.81 -11.80
CA ARG A 48 16.98 23.74 -11.84
C ARG A 48 16.48 22.55 -12.64
N TYR A 49 15.20 22.21 -12.52
CA TYR A 49 14.58 21.16 -13.31
C TYR A 49 14.57 21.50 -14.79
N TRP A 50 14.16 22.72 -15.15
CA TRP A 50 14.18 23.23 -16.52
C TRP A 50 15.60 23.22 -17.13
N LEU A 51 16.63 23.52 -16.32
CA LEU A 51 18.03 23.47 -16.74
C LEU A 51 18.57 22.04 -16.97
N ARG A 52 17.81 20.99 -16.62
CA ARG A 52 18.23 19.61 -16.90
C ARG A 52 18.10 19.29 -18.40
N GLY A 53 18.91 18.34 -18.85
CA GLY A 53 18.83 17.81 -20.22
C GLY A 53 17.48 17.13 -20.50
N SER A 54 17.15 17.00 -21.78
CA SER A 54 15.92 16.38 -22.28
C SER A 54 15.97 14.85 -22.32
N GLU A 55 17.06 14.23 -21.84
CA GLU A 55 17.17 12.77 -21.75
C GLU A 55 16.79 12.33 -20.33
N PRO A 56 15.75 11.50 -20.16
CA PRO A 56 15.36 10.99 -18.85
C PRO A 56 16.40 9.97 -18.35
N ARG A 57 16.68 10.00 -17.04
CA ARG A 57 17.47 8.95 -16.38
C ARG A 57 16.63 7.67 -16.30
N ASP A 58 17.07 6.60 -16.98
CA ASP A 58 16.42 5.29 -16.89
C ASP A 58 16.71 4.65 -15.53
N LEU A 59 15.65 4.41 -14.75
CA LEU A 59 15.72 3.75 -13.45
C LEU A 59 15.54 2.23 -13.54
N GLY A 60 15.28 1.69 -14.73
CA GLY A 60 15.02 0.26 -14.94
C GLY A 60 13.60 -0.12 -14.53
N SER A 61 13.47 -1.29 -13.90
CA SER A 61 12.20 -1.79 -13.36
C SER A 61 12.00 -1.34 -11.91
N ALA A 62 10.75 -1.12 -11.51
CA ALA A 62 10.38 -0.75 -10.15
C ALA A 62 10.78 -1.82 -9.14
N ALA A 63 10.69 -3.10 -9.52
CA ALA A 63 11.16 -4.22 -8.69
C ALA A 63 12.67 -4.10 -8.37
N GLU A 64 13.51 -3.92 -9.40
CA GLU A 64 14.97 -3.78 -9.21
C GLU A 64 15.33 -2.51 -8.44
N LEU A 65 14.61 -1.41 -8.66
CA LEU A 65 14.83 -0.16 -7.93
C LEU A 65 14.54 -0.35 -6.44
N MET A 66 13.45 -1.04 -6.09
CA MET A 66 13.11 -1.32 -4.69
C MET A 66 14.10 -2.28 -4.04
N GLU A 67 14.61 -3.27 -4.77
CA GLU A 67 15.63 -4.20 -4.27
C GLU A 67 16.94 -3.48 -3.93
N LYS A 68 17.37 -2.53 -4.77
CA LYS A 68 18.57 -1.69 -4.55
C LYS A 68 18.36 -0.63 -3.46
N GLY A 69 17.10 -0.34 -3.13
CA GLY A 69 16.70 0.78 -2.27
C GLY A 69 16.53 2.08 -3.05
N LEU A 70 15.61 2.92 -2.58
CA LEU A 70 15.31 4.22 -3.20
C LEU A 70 16.46 5.21 -2.97
N PRO A 71 17.11 5.72 -4.03
CA PRO A 71 18.15 6.73 -3.89
C PRO A 71 17.57 8.08 -3.44
N ASP A 72 18.28 8.78 -2.55
CA ASP A 72 17.85 10.10 -2.05
C ASP A 72 17.92 11.22 -3.10
N ASP A 73 18.73 11.05 -4.15
CA ASP A 73 19.00 12.07 -5.18
C ASP A 73 17.92 12.17 -6.27
N LEU A 74 16.84 11.38 -6.17
CA LEU A 74 15.78 11.35 -7.18
C LEU A 74 14.83 12.56 -7.10
N ASP A 75 14.90 13.39 -6.06
CA ASP A 75 14.00 14.55 -5.92
C ASP A 75 14.27 15.60 -7.01
N GLU A 76 13.23 15.95 -7.75
CA GLU A 76 13.28 16.80 -8.94
C GLU A 76 14.17 16.24 -10.06
N ALA A 77 14.25 14.92 -10.20
CA ALA A 77 14.91 14.26 -11.33
C ALA A 77 13.94 14.03 -12.49
N TYR A 78 14.43 14.14 -13.72
CA TYR A 78 13.69 13.70 -14.91
C TYR A 78 14.06 12.25 -15.19
N VAL A 79 13.08 11.35 -15.13
CA VAL A 79 13.32 9.91 -15.08
C VAL A 79 12.32 9.13 -15.92
N VAL A 80 12.69 7.90 -16.25
CA VAL A 80 11.78 6.87 -16.76
C VAL A 80 11.86 5.63 -15.87
N LEU A 81 10.70 5.08 -15.51
CA LEU A 81 10.56 3.90 -14.66
C LEU A 81 9.57 2.92 -15.27
N ARG A 82 9.90 1.63 -15.28
CA ARG A 82 9.01 0.57 -15.73
C ARG A 82 8.39 -0.16 -14.53
N GLY A 83 7.08 -0.36 -14.49
CA GLY A 83 6.42 -1.07 -13.39
C GLY A 83 4.93 -1.24 -13.62
N THR A 84 4.28 -2.03 -12.76
CA THR A 84 2.86 -2.36 -12.90
C THR A 84 2.01 -1.29 -12.20
N PRO A 85 1.11 -0.59 -12.91
CA PRO A 85 0.18 0.35 -12.29
C PRO A 85 -0.93 -0.41 -11.58
N ASP A 86 -1.24 0.01 -10.35
CA ASP A 86 -2.42 -0.41 -9.62
C ASP A 86 -3.64 0.38 -10.09
N ILE A 87 -4.24 -0.09 -11.19
CA ILE A 87 -5.42 0.56 -11.81
C ILE A 87 -6.67 0.38 -10.94
N GLN A 88 -6.75 -0.72 -10.18
CA GLN A 88 -7.91 -1.06 -9.36
C GLN A 88 -8.13 -0.03 -8.26
N HIS A 89 -7.04 0.43 -7.64
CA HIS A 89 -7.09 1.39 -6.53
C HIS A 89 -6.65 2.80 -6.96
N ALA A 90 -6.96 3.19 -8.20
CA ALA A 90 -6.58 4.50 -8.74
C ALA A 90 -7.31 5.65 -8.03
N ALA A 91 -6.58 6.52 -7.32
CA ALA A 91 -7.14 7.69 -6.69
C ALA A 91 -7.31 8.83 -7.71
N ARG A 92 -8.50 9.39 -7.85
CA ARG A 92 -8.75 10.48 -8.80
C ARG A 92 -9.10 11.77 -8.07
N LEU A 93 -8.30 12.81 -8.31
CA LEU A 93 -8.54 14.14 -7.77
C LEU A 93 -8.89 15.10 -8.90
N LYS A 94 -10.05 15.75 -8.78
CA LYS A 94 -10.45 16.84 -9.66
C LYS A 94 -10.15 18.17 -8.98
N ILE A 95 -9.33 19.01 -9.63
CA ILE A 95 -9.03 20.38 -9.21
C ILE A 95 -9.43 21.28 -10.37
N ASP A 96 -10.54 21.99 -10.21
CA ASP A 96 -11.18 22.78 -11.26
C ASP A 96 -11.51 21.91 -12.49
N GLU A 97 -10.94 22.24 -13.65
CA GLU A 97 -11.08 21.46 -14.89
C GLU A 97 -10.06 20.33 -14.99
N ARG A 98 -9.01 20.34 -14.14
CA ARG A 98 -7.93 19.37 -14.18
C ARG A 98 -8.29 18.10 -13.41
N VAL A 99 -8.07 16.94 -14.03
CA VAL A 99 -8.22 15.64 -13.35
C VAL A 99 -6.85 14.98 -13.28
N VAL A 100 -6.42 14.60 -12.08
CA VAL A 100 -5.16 13.87 -11.86
C VAL A 100 -5.47 12.53 -11.23
N SER A 101 -4.99 11.46 -11.87
CA SER A 101 -5.04 10.10 -11.32
C SER A 101 -3.71 9.78 -10.64
N TYR A 102 -3.77 9.41 -9.35
CA TYR A 102 -2.65 8.88 -8.59
C TYR A 102 -2.74 7.36 -8.59
N LEU A 103 -1.68 6.73 -9.08
CA LEU A 103 -1.58 5.30 -9.25
C LEU A 103 -0.42 4.81 -8.43
N ARG A 104 -0.64 3.76 -7.66
CA ARG A 104 0.45 3.05 -7.00
C ARG A 104 1.20 2.21 -8.03
N VAL A 105 2.53 2.15 -7.94
CA VAL A 105 3.32 1.17 -8.68
C VAL A 105 3.42 -0.08 -7.80
N VAL A 106 2.87 -1.20 -8.25
CA VAL A 106 2.61 -2.38 -7.42
C VAL A 106 3.88 -2.89 -6.72
N GLU A 107 4.98 -2.96 -7.46
CA GLU A 107 6.29 -3.41 -7.00
C GLU A 107 6.88 -2.46 -5.95
N GLY A 108 6.56 -1.17 -6.06
CA GLY A 108 6.95 -0.12 -5.12
C GLY A 108 6.22 -0.16 -3.78
N GLY A 109 5.20 -1.02 -3.64
CA GLY A 109 4.36 -1.03 -2.44
C GLY A 109 3.75 0.35 -2.22
N GLY A 110 3.99 0.94 -1.05
CA GLY A 110 3.53 2.28 -0.72
C GLY A 110 4.58 3.38 -0.90
N ALA A 111 5.69 3.10 -1.57
CA ALA A 111 6.79 4.05 -1.74
C ALA A 111 6.93 4.60 -3.17
N LEU A 112 6.22 4.06 -4.16
CA LEU A 112 6.25 4.57 -5.54
C LEU A 112 4.84 4.79 -6.09
N PHE A 113 4.63 5.99 -6.61
CA PHE A 113 3.38 6.39 -7.25
C PHE A 113 3.63 7.11 -8.58
N ALA A 114 2.60 7.15 -9.40
CA ALA A 114 2.54 7.96 -10.62
C ALA A 114 1.33 8.88 -10.57
N ALA A 115 1.53 10.19 -10.81
CA ALA A 115 0.47 11.13 -11.09
C ALA A 115 0.31 11.28 -12.60
N VAL A 116 -0.85 10.94 -13.12
CA VAL A 116 -1.18 10.99 -14.55
C VAL A 116 -2.25 12.04 -14.76
N ASP A 117 -1.98 13.01 -15.62
CA ASP A 117 -2.98 13.99 -16.05
C ASP A 117 -4.04 13.32 -16.93
N ARG A 118 -5.31 13.51 -16.57
CA ARG A 118 -6.50 12.92 -17.20
C ARG A 118 -7.46 13.99 -17.72
N THR A 119 -7.00 15.23 -17.84
CA THR A 119 -7.83 16.35 -18.29
C THR A 119 -8.25 16.23 -19.74
N ALA A 120 -7.49 15.52 -20.57
CA ALA A 120 -7.87 15.19 -21.94
C ALA A 120 -8.78 13.94 -21.98
N ASP A 121 -9.96 14.05 -22.60
CA ASP A 121 -11.01 13.02 -22.76
C ASP A 121 -10.55 11.71 -23.45
N GLN A 122 -9.29 11.59 -23.88
CA GLN A 122 -8.73 10.43 -24.56
C GLN A 122 -7.54 9.79 -23.85
N ALA A 123 -7.33 10.03 -22.55
CA ALA A 123 -6.28 9.32 -21.84
C ALA A 123 -6.58 7.80 -21.84
N PRO A 124 -5.76 6.97 -22.50
CA PRO A 124 -6.06 5.54 -22.60
C PRO A 124 -6.22 4.92 -21.21
N ASN A 125 -7.19 4.00 -21.10
CA ASN A 125 -7.35 3.17 -19.91
C ASN A 125 -6.28 2.05 -19.85
N GLN A 126 -5.49 1.90 -20.91
CA GLN A 126 -4.32 1.06 -20.94
C GLN A 126 -3.12 1.85 -20.44
N PHE A 127 -2.46 1.32 -19.43
CA PHE A 127 -1.20 1.86 -18.94
C PHE A 127 -0.09 0.94 -19.43
N GLU A 128 0.84 1.50 -20.20
CA GLU A 128 1.94 0.74 -20.80
C GLU A 128 3.00 0.28 -19.77
N GLY A 129 2.76 0.51 -18.48
CA GLY A 129 3.69 0.18 -17.40
C GLY A 129 5.01 0.96 -17.49
N VAL A 130 5.04 2.07 -18.24
CA VAL A 130 6.18 2.96 -18.36
C VAL A 130 5.76 4.35 -17.88
N PHE A 131 6.48 4.88 -16.90
CA PHE A 131 6.23 6.17 -16.29
C PHE A 131 7.44 7.07 -16.55
N GLU A 132 7.25 8.08 -17.41
CA GLU A 132 8.27 9.08 -17.70
C GLU A 132 7.82 10.45 -17.19
N GLY A 133 8.68 11.14 -16.46
CA GLY A 133 8.38 12.48 -15.97
C GLY A 133 9.23 12.93 -14.80
N ARG A 134 8.70 13.90 -14.06
CA ARG A 134 9.39 14.54 -12.93
C ARG A 134 9.16 13.75 -11.64
N MET A 135 10.23 13.26 -11.05
CA MET A 135 10.20 12.56 -9.77
C MET A 135 10.17 13.56 -8.60
N ARG A 136 9.28 13.36 -7.64
CA ARG A 136 9.09 14.24 -6.47
C ARG A 136 8.88 13.42 -5.21
N ARG A 137 9.48 13.84 -4.10
CA ARG A 137 9.28 13.16 -2.81
C ARG A 137 7.82 13.30 -2.34
N LEU A 138 7.20 12.19 -1.95
CA LEU A 138 5.78 12.12 -1.58
C LEU A 138 5.45 13.08 -0.44
N GLY A 139 6.19 13.05 0.67
CA GLY A 139 5.94 13.89 1.85
C GLY A 139 6.09 15.40 1.60
N LYS A 140 6.72 15.81 0.49
CA LYS A 140 6.85 17.23 0.09
C LYS A 140 5.69 17.72 -0.78
N LEU A 141 4.82 16.81 -1.22
CA LEU A 141 3.68 17.15 -2.06
C LEU A 141 2.55 17.77 -1.23
N ARG A 142 1.96 18.86 -1.73
CA ARG A 142 0.79 19.50 -1.09
C ARG A 142 -0.39 18.54 -0.93
N MET A 143 -0.53 17.60 -1.86
CA MET A 143 -1.60 16.60 -1.89
C MET A 143 -1.31 15.34 -1.05
N TYR A 144 -0.13 15.23 -0.43
CA TYR A 144 0.26 14.03 0.33
C TYR A 144 -0.78 13.60 1.37
N PRO A 145 -1.32 14.48 2.24
CA PRO A 145 -2.30 14.06 3.25
C PRO A 145 -3.57 13.45 2.64
N TRP A 146 -3.98 13.92 1.45
CA TRP A 146 -5.13 13.37 0.74
C TRP A 146 -4.82 12.00 0.12
N VAL A 147 -3.66 11.86 -0.54
CA VAL A 147 -3.21 10.58 -1.12
C VAL A 147 -3.07 9.54 -0.01
N GLU A 148 -2.40 9.88 1.08
CA GLU A 148 -2.25 9.03 2.26
C GLU A 148 -3.61 8.60 2.82
N SER A 149 -4.52 9.55 3.06
CA SER A 149 -5.85 9.23 3.59
C SER A 149 -6.64 8.32 2.64
N PHE A 150 -6.56 8.52 1.33
CA PHE A 150 -7.26 7.70 0.34
C PHE A 150 -6.76 6.26 0.38
N PHE A 151 -5.45 6.05 0.20
CA PHE A 151 -4.87 4.71 0.13
C PHE A 151 -4.94 3.95 1.46
N ASN A 152 -4.86 4.65 2.59
CA ASN A 152 -5.07 4.04 3.90
C ASN A 152 -6.54 3.60 4.09
N ALA A 153 -7.51 4.36 3.56
CA ALA A 153 -8.93 4.02 3.65
C ALA A 153 -9.33 2.84 2.75
N GLU A 154 -8.67 2.67 1.59
CA GLU A 154 -8.87 1.51 0.71
C GLU A 154 -8.41 0.18 1.35
N GLY A 155 -7.57 0.23 2.39
CA GLY A 155 -7.16 -0.97 3.13
C GLY A 155 -6.36 -1.96 2.28
N ILE A 156 -5.60 -1.46 1.30
CA ILE A 156 -4.81 -2.28 0.38
C ILE A 156 -3.80 -3.10 1.17
N THR A 157 -3.76 -4.41 0.90
CA THR A 157 -2.81 -5.33 1.52
C THR A 157 -1.85 -5.87 0.45
N GLN A 158 -0.58 -5.92 0.80
CA GLN A 158 0.42 -6.66 0.04
C GLN A 158 0.50 -8.06 0.66
N SER A 159 -0.01 -9.03 -0.08
CA SER A 159 0.07 -10.45 0.29
C SER A 159 1.27 -11.11 -0.36
N ARG A 160 2.04 -11.85 0.44
CA ARG A 160 3.12 -12.73 -0.03
C ARG A 160 2.98 -14.11 0.59
N GLU A 161 3.63 -15.09 -0.03
CA GLU A 161 3.63 -16.47 0.46
C GLU A 161 5.02 -16.86 0.93
N ALA A 162 5.10 -17.56 2.05
CA ALA A 162 6.34 -18.08 2.60
C ALA A 162 6.17 -19.53 3.06
N THR A 163 7.31 -20.19 3.29
CA THR A 163 7.36 -21.55 3.85
C THR A 163 7.37 -21.50 5.38
N ALA A 164 7.00 -22.62 6.00
CA ALA A 164 7.11 -22.80 7.45
C ALA A 164 8.56 -22.59 7.93
N ASP A 165 9.54 -23.12 7.20
CA ASP A 165 10.97 -22.99 7.53
C ASP A 165 11.46 -21.53 7.47
N ALA A 166 10.95 -20.74 6.51
CA ALA A 166 11.27 -19.32 6.44
C ALA A 166 10.72 -18.56 7.65
N LEU A 167 9.48 -18.86 8.07
CA LEU A 167 8.88 -18.29 9.27
C LEU A 167 9.65 -18.69 10.54
N MET A 168 9.99 -19.98 10.71
CA MET A 168 10.73 -20.47 11.88
C MET A 168 12.12 -19.84 11.99
N ARG A 169 12.83 -19.66 10.86
CA ARG A 169 14.11 -18.93 10.82
C ARG A 169 13.93 -17.46 11.20
N ALA A 170 12.90 -16.79 10.71
CA ALA A 170 12.63 -15.39 11.04
C ALA A 170 12.31 -15.20 12.53
N LEU A 171 11.50 -16.10 13.12
CA LEU A 171 11.18 -16.07 14.55
C LEU A 171 12.42 -16.22 15.44
N ALA A 172 13.41 -17.01 15.00
CA ALA A 172 14.68 -17.12 15.73
C ALA A 172 15.50 -15.81 15.75
N GLY A 173 15.27 -14.91 14.80
CA GLY A 173 15.92 -13.60 14.72
C GLY A 173 15.26 -12.50 15.58
N GLY A 174 14.08 -12.76 16.14
CA GLY A 174 13.31 -11.77 16.90
C GLY A 174 12.51 -10.77 16.04
N GLN A 175 11.82 -9.84 16.69
CA GLN A 175 10.99 -8.83 16.04
C GLN A 175 11.80 -7.57 15.67
N PRO A 176 11.48 -6.89 14.55
CA PRO A 176 10.52 -7.29 13.52
C PRO A 176 11.03 -8.46 12.68
N LEU A 177 10.11 -9.31 12.23
CA LEU A 177 10.46 -10.50 11.45
C LEU A 177 10.94 -10.11 10.07
N THR A 178 12.01 -10.74 9.59
CA THR A 178 12.43 -10.67 8.18
C THR A 178 12.29 -12.06 7.59
N ILE A 179 11.25 -12.26 6.78
CA ILE A 179 10.87 -13.55 6.21
C ILE A 179 11.19 -13.53 4.73
N THR A 180 11.95 -14.51 4.25
CA THR A 180 12.13 -14.73 2.81
C THR A 180 10.91 -15.43 2.25
N ASP A 181 10.27 -14.83 1.26
CA ASP A 181 9.12 -15.42 0.57
C ASP A 181 9.53 -16.56 -0.38
N VAL A 182 8.54 -17.21 -1.01
CA VAL A 182 8.76 -18.30 -1.98
C VAL A 182 9.46 -17.84 -3.26
N GLU A 183 9.49 -16.53 -3.55
CA GLU A 183 10.17 -15.93 -4.70
C GLU A 183 11.62 -15.52 -4.36
N GLY A 184 12.04 -15.69 -3.10
CA GLY A 184 13.38 -15.36 -2.63
C GLY A 184 13.55 -13.92 -2.14
N ALA A 185 12.50 -13.10 -2.17
CA ALA A 185 12.56 -11.72 -1.71
C ALA A 185 12.37 -11.64 -0.19
N SER A 186 13.11 -10.72 0.44
CA SER A 186 13.00 -10.47 1.87
C SER A 186 11.80 -9.58 2.19
N PHE A 187 10.95 -10.03 3.08
CA PHE A 187 9.74 -9.34 3.51
C PHE A 187 9.80 -9.06 5.01
N ARG A 188 9.85 -7.77 5.36
CA ARG A 188 9.86 -7.32 6.76
C ARG A 188 8.42 -7.19 7.27
N VAL A 189 8.13 -7.90 8.35
CA VAL A 189 6.81 -7.99 9.01
C VAL A 189 6.94 -7.46 10.43
N GLY A 190 6.21 -6.39 10.74
CA GLY A 190 6.11 -5.84 12.09
C GLY A 190 5.18 -6.65 12.99
N ALA A 191 5.24 -6.43 14.31
CA ALA A 191 4.46 -7.18 15.28
C ALA A 191 2.93 -7.08 15.05
N ASP A 192 2.45 -5.96 14.51
CA ASP A 192 1.02 -5.71 14.25
C ASP A 192 0.57 -6.16 12.85
N ASP A 193 1.50 -6.50 11.96
CA ASP A 193 1.19 -7.01 10.63
C ASP A 193 0.58 -8.41 10.72
N ARG A 194 -0.21 -8.81 9.72
CA ARG A 194 -0.97 -10.07 9.77
C ARG A 194 -0.20 -11.21 9.13
N ILE A 195 -0.20 -12.34 9.80
CA ILE A 195 0.28 -13.61 9.26
C ILE A 195 -0.89 -14.59 9.24
N GLY A 196 -1.15 -15.16 8.07
CA GLY A 196 -2.06 -16.28 7.87
C GLY A 196 -1.29 -17.60 7.91
N LEU A 197 -1.75 -18.57 8.70
CA LEU A 197 -1.18 -19.91 8.77
C LEU A 197 -2.21 -20.91 8.29
N VAL A 198 -1.90 -21.64 7.23
CA VAL A 198 -2.69 -22.79 6.79
C VAL A 198 -2.07 -24.03 7.41
N VAL A 199 -2.74 -24.59 8.41
CA VAL A 199 -2.28 -25.76 9.15
C VAL A 199 -3.07 -26.98 8.73
N GLU A 200 -2.40 -28.04 8.31
CA GLU A 200 -3.03 -29.35 8.16
C GLU A 200 -3.11 -30.02 9.53
N LEU A 201 -4.33 -30.36 9.93
CA LEU A 201 -4.60 -31.07 11.17
C LEU A 201 -4.45 -32.58 10.93
N PRO A 202 -4.01 -33.35 11.95
CA PRO A 202 -3.76 -34.79 11.81
C PRO A 202 -5.05 -35.61 11.59
N ASP A 203 -6.21 -35.02 11.86
CA ASP A 203 -7.50 -35.68 11.82
C ASP A 203 -8.19 -35.44 10.46
N ALA A 204 -8.85 -36.45 9.91
CA ALA A 204 -9.66 -36.34 8.71
C ALA A 204 -11.11 -36.01 9.07
N GLN A 205 -11.75 -35.23 8.21
CA GLN A 205 -13.18 -34.97 8.28
C GLN A 205 -13.92 -36.04 7.47
N ILE A 206 -14.76 -36.82 8.15
CA ILE A 206 -15.64 -37.80 7.51
C ILE A 206 -17.01 -37.17 7.33
N GLN A 207 -17.47 -37.12 6.08
CA GLN A 207 -18.83 -36.74 5.71
C GLN A 207 -19.60 -38.00 5.33
N LEU A 208 -20.73 -38.23 5.99
CA LEU A 208 -21.60 -39.38 5.71
C LEU A 208 -22.98 -38.89 5.31
N GLY A 209 -23.38 -39.14 4.07
CA GLY A 209 -24.66 -38.67 3.52
C GLY A 209 -25.86 -39.17 4.32
N ARG A 210 -26.81 -38.30 4.67
CA ARG A 210 -27.98 -38.63 5.48
C ARG A 210 -28.97 -39.56 4.77
N SER A 211 -28.94 -39.62 3.44
CA SER A 211 -29.73 -40.59 2.66
C SER A 211 -29.11 -41.99 2.73
N SER A 212 -27.78 -42.08 2.78
CA SER A 212 -27.04 -43.35 2.93
C SER A 212 -27.00 -43.83 4.39
N PHE A 213 -26.93 -42.91 5.35
CA PHE A 213 -26.91 -43.18 6.78
C PHE A 213 -28.15 -42.57 7.41
N ARG A 214 -29.17 -43.39 7.69
CA ARG A 214 -30.51 -42.91 8.09
C ARG A 214 -30.55 -42.14 9.42
N SER A 215 -29.54 -42.27 10.26
CA SER A 215 -29.46 -41.59 11.56
C SER A 215 -28.02 -41.26 11.94
N LEU A 216 -27.85 -40.29 12.84
CA LEU A 216 -26.53 -39.94 13.39
C LEU A 216 -25.90 -41.14 14.10
N ALA A 217 -26.70 -41.94 14.82
CA ALA A 217 -26.23 -43.14 15.50
C ALA A 217 -25.70 -44.20 14.52
N ALA A 218 -26.33 -44.35 13.35
CA ALA A 218 -25.83 -45.26 12.32
C ALA A 218 -24.51 -44.78 11.71
N ALA A 219 -24.38 -43.47 11.46
CA ALA A 219 -23.13 -42.87 11.00
C ALA A 219 -22.01 -43.00 12.03
N GLU A 220 -22.30 -42.75 13.30
CA GLU A 220 -21.36 -42.91 14.41
C GLU A 220 -20.93 -44.38 14.59
N ALA A 221 -21.87 -45.33 14.51
CA ALA A 221 -21.54 -46.75 14.55
C ALA A 221 -20.61 -47.18 13.40
N ALA A 222 -20.82 -46.66 12.19
CA ALA A 222 -19.96 -46.94 11.04
C ALA A 222 -18.54 -46.40 11.24
N VAL A 223 -18.39 -45.17 11.74
CA VAL A 223 -17.08 -44.59 12.05
C VAL A 223 -16.42 -45.32 13.23
N SER A 224 -17.18 -45.67 14.27
CA SER A 224 -16.66 -46.45 15.41
C SER A 224 -16.15 -47.83 14.99
N ALA A 225 -16.78 -48.48 14.00
CA ALA A 225 -16.34 -49.78 13.48
C ALA A 225 -15.00 -49.73 12.72
N LEU A 226 -14.48 -48.54 12.43
CA LEU A 226 -13.13 -48.38 11.89
C LEU A 226 -12.05 -48.68 12.94
N GLY A 227 -12.38 -48.60 14.24
CA GLY A 227 -11.43 -48.85 15.33
C GLY A 227 -10.37 -47.75 15.49
N VAL A 228 -10.68 -46.53 15.04
CA VAL A 228 -9.80 -45.35 15.18
C VAL A 228 -10.43 -44.31 16.11
N PRO A 229 -9.62 -43.52 16.85
CA PRO A 229 -10.15 -42.43 17.64
C PRO A 229 -10.95 -41.45 16.79
N TYR A 230 -12.15 -41.10 17.26
CA TYR A 230 -13.05 -40.18 16.55
C TYR A 230 -13.73 -39.18 17.49
N TYR A 231 -14.16 -38.07 16.92
CA TYR A 231 -14.94 -37.02 17.57
C TYR A 231 -16.24 -36.78 16.79
N ARG A 232 -17.34 -36.74 17.53
CA ARG A 232 -18.65 -36.34 17.04
C ARG A 232 -18.99 -34.95 17.57
N PRO A 233 -19.11 -33.93 16.70
CA PRO A 233 -19.62 -32.63 17.11
C PRO A 233 -21.02 -32.74 17.71
N GLU A 234 -21.25 -32.07 18.84
CA GLU A 234 -22.55 -32.02 19.53
C GLU A 234 -23.66 -31.48 18.63
N LYS A 235 -23.35 -30.46 17.83
CA LYS A 235 -24.26 -29.85 16.86
C LYS A 235 -23.88 -30.25 15.44
N GLN A 236 -24.84 -30.79 14.72
CA GLN A 236 -24.74 -31.12 13.30
C GLN A 236 -25.42 -29.99 12.50
N SER A 237 -24.63 -29.10 11.91
CA SER A 237 -25.14 -27.92 11.20
C SER A 237 -25.54 -28.19 9.75
N ASN A 238 -25.12 -29.31 9.17
CA ASN A 238 -25.38 -29.64 7.77
C ASN A 238 -26.63 -30.53 7.61
N GLY A 239 -27.51 -30.15 6.68
CA GLY A 239 -28.77 -30.86 6.39
C GLY A 239 -28.63 -32.05 5.43
N SER A 240 -27.50 -32.18 4.72
CA SER A 240 -27.25 -33.23 3.73
C SER A 240 -26.43 -34.39 4.30
N PHE A 241 -25.45 -34.13 5.15
CA PHE A 241 -24.58 -35.18 5.71
C PHE A 241 -24.36 -35.00 7.22
N TYR A 242 -23.92 -36.09 7.87
CA TYR A 242 -23.31 -36.04 9.19
C TYR A 242 -21.82 -35.78 9.08
N LYS A 243 -21.31 -34.95 9.97
CA LYS A 243 -19.90 -34.58 10.03
C LYS A 243 -19.28 -35.19 11.29
N LEU A 244 -18.27 -36.04 11.11
CA LEU A 244 -17.43 -36.59 12.17
C LEU A 244 -15.95 -36.32 11.84
N PHE A 245 -15.10 -36.44 12.84
CA PHE A 245 -13.65 -36.35 12.68
C PHE A 245 -12.99 -37.61 13.22
N ALA A 246 -11.95 -38.10 12.55
CA ALA A 246 -11.25 -39.30 12.99
C ALA A 246 -9.74 -39.20 12.72
N ARG A 247 -8.94 -39.87 13.56
CA ARG A 247 -7.49 -39.96 13.39
C ARG A 247 -7.17 -40.95 12.26
N ILE A 248 -7.06 -40.44 11.05
CA ILE A 248 -6.81 -41.23 9.84
C ILE A 248 -5.61 -40.65 9.10
N GLY A 249 -4.59 -41.47 8.86
CA GLY A 249 -3.39 -41.05 8.14
C GLY A 249 -3.70 -40.66 6.70
N ALA A 250 -2.95 -39.72 6.11
CA ALA A 250 -3.22 -39.22 4.77
C ALA A 250 -3.27 -40.33 3.70
N GLY A 251 -2.43 -41.36 3.81
CA GLY A 251 -2.41 -42.51 2.91
C GLY A 251 -3.57 -43.51 3.09
N GLU A 252 -4.29 -43.44 4.22
CA GLU A 252 -5.37 -44.38 4.56
C GLU A 252 -6.75 -43.85 4.16
N ARG A 253 -6.88 -42.54 3.91
CA ARG A 253 -8.16 -41.84 3.70
C ARG A 253 -9.00 -42.48 2.59
N ALA A 254 -8.41 -42.76 1.43
CA ALA A 254 -9.12 -43.37 0.30
C ALA A 254 -9.60 -44.81 0.60
N ALA A 255 -8.80 -45.59 1.34
CA ALA A 255 -9.20 -46.95 1.74
C ALA A 255 -10.34 -46.92 2.76
N ILE A 256 -10.30 -45.98 3.71
CA ILE A 256 -11.38 -45.78 4.68
C ILE A 256 -12.66 -45.29 3.98
N GLU A 257 -12.55 -44.37 3.02
CA GLU A 257 -13.69 -43.91 2.22
C GLU A 257 -14.35 -45.07 1.47
N ALA A 258 -13.56 -45.90 0.79
CA ALA A 258 -14.07 -47.09 0.09
C ALA A 258 -14.74 -48.09 1.05
N ARG A 259 -14.14 -48.33 2.23
CA ARG A 259 -14.69 -49.24 3.25
C ARG A 259 -16.01 -48.73 3.83
N LEU A 260 -16.11 -47.43 4.11
CA LEU A 260 -17.36 -46.83 4.60
C LEU A 260 -18.43 -46.73 3.50
N GLY A 261 -18.01 -46.66 2.24
CA GLY A 261 -18.88 -46.61 1.06
C GLY A 261 -19.36 -47.98 0.57
N GLU A 262 -18.86 -49.08 1.11
CA GLU A 262 -19.19 -50.43 0.67
C GLU A 262 -20.68 -50.71 0.79
N GLY A 263 -21.31 -51.14 -0.31
CA GLY A 263 -22.74 -51.46 -0.35
C GLY A 263 -23.67 -50.23 -0.42
N LEU A 264 -23.14 -49.01 -0.54
CA LEU A 264 -23.96 -47.83 -0.76
C LEU A 264 -24.32 -47.67 -2.24
N GLU A 265 -25.61 -47.51 -2.53
CA GLU A 265 -26.07 -47.11 -3.85
C GLU A 265 -25.91 -45.60 -4.01
N LEU A 266 -25.09 -45.19 -4.98
CA LEU A 266 -24.87 -43.79 -5.31
C LEU A 266 -25.82 -43.36 -6.44
N PRO A 267 -26.42 -42.17 -6.35
CA PRO A 267 -27.22 -41.62 -7.43
C PRO A 267 -26.34 -41.33 -8.66
N GLU A 268 -26.95 -41.36 -9.84
CA GLU A 268 -26.28 -41.06 -11.11
C GLU A 268 -25.72 -39.62 -11.17
N LYS A 269 -26.32 -38.70 -10.39
CA LYS A 269 -25.85 -37.32 -10.23
C LYS A 269 -25.24 -37.13 -8.84
N PRO A 270 -24.08 -36.44 -8.73
CA PRO A 270 -23.47 -36.16 -7.44
C PRO A 270 -24.42 -35.41 -6.48
N ASP A 271 -24.63 -35.95 -5.30
CA ASP A 271 -25.43 -35.36 -4.21
C ASP A 271 -24.73 -35.63 -2.88
N ALA A 272 -24.44 -34.57 -2.11
CA ALA A 272 -23.76 -34.65 -0.81
C ALA A 272 -24.59 -35.38 0.26
N SER A 273 -25.86 -35.66 -0.02
CA SER A 273 -26.75 -36.44 0.84
C SER A 273 -26.53 -37.96 0.71
N TYR A 274 -25.77 -38.39 -0.30
CA TYR A 274 -25.45 -39.79 -0.57
C TYR A 274 -23.94 -40.05 -0.46
N GLY A 275 -23.59 -41.27 -0.06
CA GLY A 275 -22.22 -41.74 -0.02
C GLY A 275 -21.41 -41.27 1.19
N VAL A 276 -20.09 -41.33 1.03
CA VAL A 276 -19.10 -41.00 2.05
C VAL A 276 -17.98 -40.20 1.40
N ALA A 277 -17.44 -39.22 2.12
CA ALA A 277 -16.21 -38.53 1.74
C ALA A 277 -15.28 -38.42 2.96
N VAL A 278 -13.99 -38.73 2.77
CA VAL A 278 -12.96 -38.60 3.81
C VAL A 278 -11.95 -37.53 3.39
N LEU A 279 -12.10 -36.34 3.96
CA LEU A 279 -11.39 -35.14 3.54
C LEU A 279 -10.27 -34.76 4.53
N PRO A 280 -9.15 -34.16 4.07
CA PRO A 280 -8.20 -33.51 4.96
C PRO A 280 -8.90 -32.41 5.78
N THR A 281 -8.51 -32.25 7.04
CA THR A 281 -8.92 -31.10 7.84
C THR A 281 -7.80 -30.06 7.82
N THR A 282 -8.12 -28.84 7.39
CA THR A 282 -7.22 -27.69 7.48
C THR A 282 -7.82 -26.63 8.39
N ALA A 283 -6.95 -25.91 9.08
CA ALA A 283 -7.30 -24.77 9.91
C ALA A 283 -6.52 -23.56 9.43
N ASN A 284 -7.22 -22.45 9.22
CA ASN A 284 -6.64 -21.18 8.80
C ASN A 284 -6.64 -20.22 9.99
N TYR A 285 -5.45 -19.84 10.44
CA TYR A 285 -5.27 -18.89 11.53
C TYR A 285 -4.77 -17.56 10.97
N TYR A 286 -5.49 -16.47 11.19
CA TYR A 286 -5.09 -15.13 10.78
C TYR A 286 -4.88 -14.25 12.02
N LEU A 287 -3.63 -13.94 12.33
CA LEU A 287 -3.22 -13.33 13.59
C LEU A 287 -2.08 -12.33 13.41
N PRO A 288 -1.88 -11.38 14.34
CA PRO A 288 -0.72 -10.51 14.33
C PRO A 288 0.59 -11.30 14.40
N ALA A 289 1.65 -10.86 13.72
CA ALA A 289 2.93 -11.53 13.74
C ALA A 289 3.54 -11.59 15.15
N GLY A 290 3.29 -10.57 15.98
CA GLY A 290 3.73 -10.51 17.37
C GLY A 290 3.03 -11.49 18.30
N SER A 291 1.95 -12.14 17.86
CA SER A 291 1.28 -13.20 18.61
C SER A 291 1.71 -14.61 18.20
N ILE A 292 2.74 -14.71 17.35
CA ILE A 292 3.40 -15.95 16.95
C ILE A 292 4.80 -15.95 17.55
N ASP A 293 5.19 -17.08 18.12
CA ASP A 293 6.47 -17.28 18.77
C ASP A 293 6.97 -18.72 18.51
N ARG A 294 8.23 -18.97 18.86
CA ARG A 294 8.85 -20.28 18.81
C ARG A 294 8.90 -20.90 20.22
N ASP A 295 8.53 -22.17 20.32
CA ASP A 295 8.72 -22.97 21.54
C ASP A 295 9.51 -24.23 21.20
N GLY A 296 10.80 -24.24 21.51
CA GLY A 296 11.71 -25.28 21.01
C GLY A 296 11.69 -25.32 19.48
N ASP A 297 11.36 -26.44 18.87
CA ASP A 297 11.23 -26.56 17.40
C ASP A 297 9.79 -26.39 16.89
N ARG A 298 8.87 -25.99 17.77
CA ARG A 298 7.45 -25.89 17.47
C ARG A 298 7.05 -24.44 17.29
N LEU A 299 6.02 -24.22 16.47
CA LEU A 299 5.38 -22.92 16.35
C LEU A 299 4.32 -22.79 17.45
N ARG A 300 4.37 -21.69 18.20
CA ARG A 300 3.38 -21.38 19.23
C ARG A 300 2.63 -20.11 18.84
N LEU A 301 1.31 -20.14 18.91
CA LEU A 301 0.46 -18.98 18.63
C LEU A 301 -0.51 -18.68 19.76
N VAL A 302 -0.75 -17.40 20.02
CA VAL A 302 -1.83 -16.95 20.92
C VAL A 302 -3.16 -17.11 20.21
N TYR A 303 -4.06 -17.90 20.78
CA TYR A 303 -5.33 -18.22 20.13
C TYR A 303 -6.37 -17.11 20.28
N GLY A 304 -6.40 -16.45 21.45
CA GLY A 304 -7.30 -15.31 21.72
C GLY A 304 -8.78 -15.65 21.50
N ASP A 305 -9.49 -14.76 20.82
CA ASP A 305 -10.93 -14.88 20.51
C ASP A 305 -11.21 -15.61 19.18
N SER A 306 -10.22 -16.35 18.66
CA SER A 306 -10.39 -17.11 17.43
C SER A 306 -11.51 -18.16 17.56
N THR A 307 -12.26 -18.37 16.48
CA THR A 307 -13.26 -19.45 16.38
C THR A 307 -12.78 -20.61 15.50
N THR A 308 -11.55 -20.53 14.97
CA THR A 308 -10.92 -21.56 14.14
C THR A 308 -10.67 -22.83 14.96
N SER A 309 -11.04 -24.00 14.45
CA SER A 309 -10.84 -25.28 15.16
C SER A 309 -9.40 -25.45 15.68
N THR A 310 -9.25 -25.74 16.97
CA THR A 310 -7.96 -26.07 17.62
C THR A 310 -7.40 -27.44 17.19
N GLY A 311 -8.15 -28.19 16.37
CA GLY A 311 -7.92 -29.61 16.11
C GLY A 311 -8.28 -30.48 17.31
N PHE A 312 -7.81 -31.73 17.28
CA PHE A 312 -8.12 -32.70 18.32
C PHE A 312 -6.88 -33.25 19.01
N ALA A 313 -7.06 -33.62 20.27
CA ALA A 313 -6.16 -34.49 21.03
C ALA A 313 -6.80 -35.88 21.13
N VAL A 314 -5.95 -36.91 21.24
CA VAL A 314 -6.41 -38.29 21.46
C VAL A 314 -6.52 -38.51 22.96
N GLU A 315 -7.68 -38.94 23.42
CA GLU A 315 -7.93 -39.31 24.82
C GLU A 315 -8.59 -40.69 24.86
N GLY A 316 -7.77 -41.73 25.07
CA GLY A 316 -8.19 -43.12 24.90
C GLY A 316 -8.61 -43.40 23.45
N ASP A 317 -9.83 -43.90 23.28
CA ASP A 317 -10.41 -44.25 21.97
C ASP A 317 -11.24 -43.11 21.35
N HIS A 318 -11.15 -41.91 21.92
CA HIS A 318 -11.89 -40.74 21.45
C HIS A 318 -10.96 -39.59 21.09
N LEU A 319 -11.45 -38.73 20.20
CA LEU A 319 -10.87 -37.42 19.97
C LEU A 319 -11.63 -36.40 20.80
N VAL A 320 -10.89 -35.52 21.48
CA VAL A 320 -11.44 -34.36 22.19
C VAL A 320 -10.85 -33.09 21.61
N PRO A 321 -11.58 -31.95 21.60
CA PRO A 321 -11.03 -30.68 21.17
C PRO A 321 -9.71 -30.40 21.87
N ARG A 322 -8.68 -30.04 21.10
CA ARG A 322 -7.34 -29.83 21.66
C ARG A 322 -7.40 -28.70 22.68
N PRO A 323 -6.96 -28.92 23.93
CA PRO A 323 -6.92 -27.88 24.94
C PRO A 323 -5.89 -26.81 24.56
N LEU A 324 -6.15 -25.59 25.02
CA LEU A 324 -5.18 -24.49 24.94
C LEU A 324 -4.24 -24.56 26.14
N GLU A 325 -2.94 -24.44 25.90
CA GLU A 325 -1.92 -24.32 26.95
C GLU A 325 -1.69 -22.84 27.20
N ASP A 326 -2.12 -22.30 28.35
CA ASP A 326 -2.07 -20.87 28.67
C ASP A 326 -2.66 -19.96 27.57
N GLY A 327 -3.75 -20.40 26.95
CA GLY A 327 -4.42 -19.66 25.86
C GLY A 327 -3.69 -19.74 24.51
N ARG A 328 -2.75 -20.67 24.35
CA ARG A 328 -1.94 -20.84 23.16
C ARG A 328 -2.13 -22.21 22.50
N LEU A 329 -1.87 -22.24 21.19
CA LEU A 329 -1.78 -23.46 20.40
C LEU A 329 -0.35 -23.67 19.93
N THR A 330 0.04 -24.94 19.86
CA THR A 330 1.37 -25.35 19.41
C THR A 330 1.26 -26.33 18.25
N PHE A 331 2.09 -26.11 17.22
CA PHE A 331 2.12 -26.91 16.00
C PHE A 331 3.55 -27.29 15.63
N GLU A 332 3.71 -28.49 15.08
CA GLU A 332 4.94 -28.84 14.37
C GLU A 332 5.06 -28.01 13.08
N PRO A 333 6.25 -27.52 12.71
CA PRO A 333 6.43 -26.77 11.46
C PRO A 333 5.96 -27.56 10.23
N ALA A 334 6.14 -28.88 10.23
CA ALA A 334 5.69 -29.77 9.17
C ALA A 334 4.15 -29.79 8.97
N ALA A 335 3.37 -29.41 9.99
CA ALA A 335 1.93 -29.28 9.87
C ALA A 335 1.51 -27.98 9.15
N ILE A 336 2.39 -26.99 9.05
CA ILE A 336 2.12 -25.72 8.39
C ILE A 336 2.34 -25.91 6.89
N ARG A 337 1.24 -25.95 6.14
CA ARG A 337 1.28 -26.09 4.68
C ARG A 337 1.69 -24.81 3.98
N LYS A 338 1.28 -23.67 4.54
CA LYS A 338 1.44 -22.37 3.91
C LYS A 338 1.45 -21.25 4.93
N VAL A 339 2.32 -20.27 4.71
CA VAL A 339 2.36 -19.02 5.45
C VAL A 339 1.99 -17.88 4.50
N HIS A 340 0.92 -17.17 4.81
CA HIS A 340 0.51 -15.93 4.16
C HIS A 340 1.05 -14.75 4.97
N LEU A 341 1.72 -13.83 4.29
CA LEU A 341 2.24 -12.60 4.88
C LEU A 341 1.41 -11.45 4.34
N ASP A 342 0.61 -10.83 5.19
CA ASP A 342 -0.29 -9.74 4.80
C ASP A 342 0.15 -8.46 5.51
N ARG A 343 0.69 -7.52 4.72
CA ARG A 343 1.08 -6.21 5.22
C ARG A 343 0.20 -5.12 4.61
N PRO A 344 -0.43 -4.26 5.43
CA PRO A 344 -1.09 -3.07 4.91
C PRO A 344 -0.10 -2.21 4.13
N VAL A 345 -0.47 -1.82 2.91
CA VAL A 345 0.30 -0.88 2.13
C VAL A 345 0.03 0.52 2.67
N ARG A 346 1.04 1.15 3.27
CA ARG A 346 0.97 2.53 3.76
C ARG A 346 1.77 3.45 2.85
N VAL A 347 1.24 4.63 2.58
CA VAL A 347 1.93 5.64 1.76
C VAL A 347 3.14 6.18 2.52
N ASP A 348 4.33 5.83 2.06
CA ASP A 348 5.60 6.23 2.67
C ASP A 348 5.91 7.69 2.32
N PRO A 349 6.03 8.61 3.29
CA PRO A 349 6.39 10.01 3.00
C PRO A 349 7.78 10.16 2.39
N GLU A 350 8.70 9.22 2.64
CA GLU A 350 10.04 9.22 2.06
C GLU A 350 10.09 8.60 0.66
N GLY A 351 8.99 7.99 0.22
CA GLY A 351 8.81 7.50 -1.13
C GLY A 351 8.68 8.62 -2.17
N TYR A 352 8.46 8.21 -3.42
CA TYR A 352 8.43 9.11 -4.55
C TYR A 352 7.18 8.99 -5.41
N LEU A 353 6.86 10.08 -6.08
CA LEU A 353 5.82 10.20 -7.08
C LEU A 353 6.42 10.71 -8.40
N ILE A 354 6.13 10.02 -9.49
CA ILE A 354 6.44 10.49 -10.85
C ILE A 354 5.26 11.30 -11.36
N ALA A 355 5.46 12.59 -11.59
CA ALA A 355 4.52 13.42 -12.33
C ALA A 355 4.68 13.13 -13.84
N VAL A 356 3.86 12.22 -14.34
CA VAL A 356 3.97 11.67 -15.68
C VAL A 356 3.70 12.75 -16.73
N GLY A 357 4.58 12.84 -17.73
CA GLY A 357 4.52 13.84 -18.79
C GLY A 357 5.12 15.20 -18.42
N GLU A 358 5.52 15.44 -17.16
CA GLU A 358 6.26 16.64 -16.80
C GLU A 358 7.72 16.54 -17.26
N THR A 359 8.04 17.08 -18.44
CA THR A 359 9.41 17.13 -18.97
C THR A 359 10.09 18.48 -18.69
N PRO A 360 11.43 18.58 -18.69
CA PRO A 360 12.13 19.85 -18.51
C PRO A 360 11.69 20.95 -19.50
N SER A 361 11.42 20.58 -20.75
CA SER A 361 11.04 21.53 -21.80
C SER A 361 9.66 22.16 -21.60
N THR A 362 8.73 21.48 -20.93
CA THR A 362 7.41 22.05 -20.64
C THR A 362 7.45 23.13 -19.56
N GLN A 363 8.55 23.22 -18.79
CA GLN A 363 8.73 24.19 -17.70
C GLN A 363 9.32 25.54 -18.15
N TRP A 364 9.19 25.92 -19.43
CA TRP A 364 9.79 27.15 -19.98
C TRP A 364 9.31 28.45 -19.31
N MET A 365 8.15 28.46 -18.66
CA MET A 365 7.68 29.61 -17.88
C MET A 365 8.48 29.80 -16.58
N ALA A 366 9.07 28.74 -16.02
CA ALA A 366 9.85 28.80 -14.80
C ALA A 366 11.05 29.77 -14.89
N PRO A 367 11.95 29.68 -15.89
CA PRO A 367 13.06 30.62 -16.02
C PRO A 367 12.59 32.05 -16.28
N LEU A 368 11.50 32.26 -17.03
CA LEU A 368 10.96 33.59 -17.28
C LEU A 368 10.43 34.25 -16.02
N MET A 369 9.62 33.51 -15.25
CA MET A 369 9.09 34.00 -13.99
C MET A 369 10.22 34.24 -12.99
N TRP A 370 11.19 33.32 -12.89
CA TRP A 370 12.34 33.46 -12.00
C TRP A 370 13.18 34.69 -12.38
N ALA A 371 13.47 34.90 -13.66
CA ALA A 371 14.18 36.07 -14.15
C ALA A 371 13.39 37.37 -13.89
N GLY A 372 12.07 37.35 -14.07
CA GLY A 372 11.20 38.48 -13.74
C GLY A 372 11.27 38.88 -12.27
N VAL A 373 11.19 37.91 -11.35
CA VAL A 373 11.35 38.17 -9.91
C VAL A 373 12.77 38.66 -9.61
N LEU A 374 13.81 38.08 -10.22
CA LEU A 374 15.19 38.49 -10.03
C LEU A 374 15.41 39.95 -10.42
N LEU A 375 14.84 40.39 -11.54
CA LEU A 375 14.91 41.80 -11.99
C LEU A 375 14.23 42.74 -10.99
N VAL A 376 13.07 42.37 -10.46
CA VAL A 376 12.37 43.17 -9.43
C VAL A 376 13.22 43.25 -8.15
N VAL A 377 13.75 42.13 -7.66
CA VAL A 377 14.63 42.11 -6.47
C VAL A 377 15.86 42.98 -6.69
N GLY A 378 16.54 42.81 -7.84
CA GLY A 378 17.72 43.59 -8.19
C GLY A 378 17.44 45.09 -8.25
N TRP A 379 16.30 45.49 -8.83
CA TRP A 379 15.88 46.90 -8.87
C TRP A 379 15.68 47.50 -7.48
N ASN A 380 14.99 46.79 -6.59
CA ASN A 380 14.73 47.25 -5.22
C ASN A 380 16.03 47.32 -4.40
N MET A 381 16.92 46.33 -4.53
CA MET A 381 18.24 46.35 -3.88
C MET A 381 19.12 47.50 -4.36
N MET A 382 19.13 47.80 -5.67
CA MET A 382 19.83 48.96 -6.20
C MET A 382 19.25 50.28 -5.66
N SER A 383 17.93 50.39 -5.53
CA SER A 383 17.27 51.56 -4.95
C SER A 383 17.67 51.78 -3.49
N LEU A 384 17.70 50.72 -2.69
CA LEU A 384 18.18 50.72 -1.30
C LEU A 384 19.65 51.15 -1.21
N ALA A 385 20.51 50.59 -2.06
CA ALA A 385 21.93 50.94 -2.10
C ALA A 385 22.13 52.42 -2.45
N TRP A 386 21.37 52.96 -3.41
CA TRP A 386 21.41 54.37 -3.78
C TRP A 386 20.88 55.28 -2.66
N TRP A 387 19.79 54.89 -2.00
CA TRP A 387 19.27 55.62 -0.85
C TRP A 387 20.29 55.67 0.28
N TRP A 388 20.97 54.56 0.56
CA TRP A 388 21.97 54.48 1.62
C TRP A 388 23.21 55.33 1.30
N ARG A 389 23.72 55.27 0.06
CA ARG A 389 24.82 56.13 -0.41
C ARG A 389 24.49 57.62 -0.27
N ARG A 390 23.26 58.02 -0.64
CA ARG A 390 22.77 59.41 -0.50
C ARG A 390 22.56 59.88 0.94
N ARG A 391 22.57 58.96 1.92
CA ARG A 391 22.47 59.29 3.34
C ARG A 391 23.85 59.42 4.00
N GLN A 392 24.89 58.87 3.36
CA GLN A 392 26.28 58.93 3.83
C GLN A 392 27.06 60.11 3.24
N ALA A 393 26.72 60.53 2.00
CA ALA A 393 27.11 61.82 1.43
C ALA A 393 26.21 62.92 1.97
#